data_AF-A0A2S4ZYQ5-F1
#
_entry.id   AF-A0A2S4ZYQ5-F1
#
_cell.length_a   1.000
_cell.length_b   1.000
_cell.length_c   1.000
_cell.angle_alpha   90.00
_cell.angle_beta   90.00
_cell.angle_gamma   90.00
#
_symmetry.space_group_name_H-M   'P 1'
#
loop_
_entity.id
_entity.type
_entity.pdbx_description
1 polymer ?
#
loop_
_entity_poly.entity_id
_entity_poly.type
_entity_poly.pdbx_seq_one_letter_code
_entity_poly.pdbx_strand_id
1 'polypeptide(L)'
;MKFTLLTMILSVLLSTAGSSQNKFELIVERKLSSSNCTMGYLIADGEVICYSLELPWKDNLNNISCIPVGTYNGILRYDKTDKWRIQLENVPNRTGVQVHMGNYTKQTEGCILVGADAKVDNCSVLNSSTAYSKLKDAFYGTDNPNSTPNKKITITFK
;
A
#
# COMPACT_ATOMS: atom_id res chain seq x y z
N MET A 1 32.92 -37.10 -38.38
CA MET A 1 32.40 -37.37 -37.03
C MET A 1 31.26 -36.40 -36.75
N LYS A 2 30.03 -36.90 -36.57
CA LYS A 2 28.86 -36.11 -36.19
C LYS A 2 28.94 -35.83 -34.69
N PHE A 3 28.98 -34.57 -34.28
CA PHE A 3 28.75 -34.17 -32.89
C PHE A 3 27.34 -33.59 -32.79
N THR A 4 26.44 -34.36 -32.18
CA THR A 4 25.08 -33.93 -31.86
C THR A 4 25.16 -33.07 -30.60
N LEU A 5 24.89 -31.77 -30.72
CA LEU A 5 24.80 -30.86 -29.57
C LEU A 5 23.44 -31.07 -28.90
N LEU A 6 23.44 -31.77 -27.77
CA LEU A 6 22.24 -31.99 -26.96
C LEU A 6 21.91 -30.68 -26.21
N THR A 7 20.97 -29.89 -26.73
CA THR A 7 20.42 -28.74 -26.02
C THR A 7 19.62 -29.23 -24.81
N MET A 8 20.21 -29.10 -23.63
CA MET A 8 19.55 -29.32 -22.36
C MET A 8 18.64 -28.11 -22.10
N ILE A 9 17.39 -28.18 -22.56
CA ILE A 9 16.37 -27.18 -22.22
C ILE A 9 16.06 -27.37 -20.74
N LEU A 10 16.67 -26.55 -19.89
CA LEU A 10 16.31 -26.45 -18.49
C LEU A 10 14.98 -25.68 -18.41
N SER A 11 13.88 -26.41 -18.56
CA SER A 11 12.55 -25.91 -18.27
C SER A 11 12.46 -25.67 -16.75
N VAL A 12 12.74 -24.45 -16.32
CA VAL A 12 12.37 -23.99 -14.98
C VAL A 12 10.84 -23.94 -14.98
N LEU A 13 10.21 -25.00 -14.50
CA LEU A 13 8.83 -24.98 -14.06
C LEU A 13 8.77 -23.99 -12.88
N LEU A 14 8.47 -22.72 -13.16
CA LEU A 14 7.90 -21.85 -12.14
C LEU A 14 6.54 -22.44 -11.80
N SER A 15 6.52 -23.36 -10.85
CA SER A 15 5.34 -23.64 -10.07
C SER A 15 5.03 -22.36 -9.29
N THR A 16 4.17 -21.50 -9.85
CA THR A 16 3.42 -20.57 -9.02
C THR A 16 2.41 -21.42 -8.25
N ALA A 17 2.90 -22.17 -7.27
CA ALA A 17 2.08 -22.62 -6.18
C ALA A 17 1.50 -21.33 -5.59
N GLY A 18 0.22 -21.08 -5.88
CA GLY A 18 -0.57 -20.09 -5.18
C GLY A 18 -0.53 -20.44 -3.70
N SER A 19 0.48 -19.92 -3.01
CA SER A 19 0.49 -19.89 -1.56
C SER A 19 -0.72 -19.05 -1.20
N SER A 20 -1.72 -19.67 -0.55
CA SER A 20 -2.70 -18.94 0.24
C SER A 20 -1.92 -18.21 1.32
N GLN A 21 -1.40 -17.02 0.99
CA GLN A 21 -0.73 -16.18 1.95
C GLN A 21 -1.80 -15.77 2.96
N ASN A 22 -1.76 -16.37 4.15
CA ASN A 22 -2.61 -15.99 5.30
C ASN A 22 -2.24 -14.61 5.86
N LYS A 23 -1.34 -13.89 5.19
CA LYS A 23 -0.85 -12.56 5.53
C LYS A 23 -0.92 -11.68 4.28
N PHE A 24 -1.19 -10.40 4.50
CA PHE A 24 -1.05 -9.35 3.51
C PHE A 24 -0.15 -8.27 4.11
N GLU A 25 1.04 -8.09 3.54
CA GLU A 25 2.00 -7.11 4.04
C GLU A 25 1.98 -5.84 3.20
N LEU A 26 1.76 -4.72 3.86
CA LEU A 26 1.97 -3.39 3.29
C LEU A 26 3.18 -2.73 3.91
N ILE A 27 3.97 -2.06 3.08
CA ILE A 27 5.05 -1.18 3.52
C ILE A 27 4.81 0.19 2.91
N VAL A 28 4.72 1.21 3.77
CA VAL A 28 4.83 2.61 3.38
C VAL A 28 6.30 2.97 3.48
N GLU A 29 6.99 2.99 2.34
CA GLU A 29 8.42 3.29 2.28
C GLU A 29 8.61 4.77 1.93
N ARG A 30 8.92 5.59 2.93
CA ARG A 30 9.08 7.04 2.79
C ARG A 30 10.39 7.34 2.08
N LYS A 31 10.32 8.12 1.00
CA LYS A 31 11.48 8.52 0.19
C LYS A 31 11.79 10.01 0.31
N LEU A 32 10.77 10.81 0.61
CA LEU A 32 10.91 12.25 0.75
C LEU A 32 10.12 12.74 1.96
N SER A 33 10.80 13.47 2.83
CA SER A 33 10.18 14.17 3.96
C SER A 33 10.55 15.64 3.88
N SER A 34 9.56 16.51 3.86
CA SER A 34 9.71 17.95 3.80
C SER A 34 8.83 18.63 4.85
N SER A 35 8.89 19.96 4.92
CA SER A 35 7.96 20.75 5.75
C SER A 35 6.50 20.67 5.29
N ASN A 36 6.25 20.24 4.05
CA ASN A 36 4.93 20.31 3.40
C ASN A 36 4.25 18.95 3.30
N CYS A 37 5.02 17.87 3.16
CA CYS A 37 4.50 16.51 3.00
C CYS A 37 5.57 15.45 3.26
N THR A 38 5.11 14.22 3.44
CA THR A 38 5.92 13.01 3.35
C THR A 38 5.43 12.18 2.16
N MET A 39 6.33 11.76 1.27
CA MET A 39 6.00 10.99 0.08
C MET A 39 6.87 9.75 -0.02
N GLY A 40 6.35 8.72 -0.69
CA GLY A 40 7.05 7.46 -0.83
C GLY A 40 6.34 6.48 -1.74
N TYR A 41 6.62 5.20 -1.51
CA TYR A 41 5.96 4.09 -2.17
C TYR A 41 5.02 3.38 -1.20
N LEU A 42 3.94 2.82 -1.74
CA LEU A 42 3.19 1.76 -1.10
C LEU A 42 3.58 0.44 -1.77
N ILE A 43 4.08 -0.49 -0.97
CA ILE A 43 4.55 -1.80 -1.40
C ILE A 43 3.60 -2.83 -0.82
N ALA A 44 3.09 -3.75 -1.64
CA ALA A 44 2.27 -4.87 -1.20
C ALA A 44 3.00 -6.18 -1.50
N ASP A 45 3.20 -7.01 -0.47
CA ASP A 45 3.85 -8.32 -0.57
C ASP A 45 5.18 -8.31 -1.37
N GLY A 46 5.96 -7.23 -1.21
CA GLY A 46 7.27 -7.04 -1.87
C GLY A 46 7.24 -6.31 -3.21
N GLU A 47 6.07 -5.99 -3.76
CA GLU A 47 5.92 -5.27 -5.04
C GLU A 47 5.49 -3.81 -4.81
N VAL A 48 6.13 -2.86 -5.48
CA VAL A 48 5.69 -1.45 -5.50
C VAL A 48 4.39 -1.34 -6.31
N ILE A 49 3.29 -1.04 -5.63
CA ILE A 49 1.97 -0.96 -6.29
C ILE A 49 1.55 0.47 -6.64
N CYS A 50 1.98 1.47 -5.86
CA CYS A 50 1.67 2.89 -6.11
C CYS A 50 2.55 3.83 -5.27
N TYR A 51 2.34 5.14 -5.44
CA TYR A 51 2.91 6.18 -4.59
C TYR A 51 2.05 6.43 -3.35
N SER A 52 2.69 6.84 -2.26
CA SER A 52 2.04 7.27 -1.02
C SER A 52 2.29 8.76 -0.75
N LEU A 53 1.31 9.42 -0.13
CA LEU A 53 1.37 10.80 0.34
C LEU A 53 0.77 10.90 1.74
N GLU A 54 1.53 11.48 2.65
CA GLU A 54 1.14 11.77 4.02
C GLU A 54 1.43 13.25 4.35
N LEU A 55 0.90 13.72 5.47
CA LEU A 55 1.28 15.00 6.07
C LEU A 55 2.78 15.03 6.45
N PRO A 56 3.38 16.21 6.70
CA PRO A 56 4.71 16.26 7.29
C PRO A 56 4.70 15.68 8.71
N TRP A 57 5.87 15.30 9.24
CA TRP A 57 5.97 14.91 10.64
C TRP A 57 5.81 16.14 11.55
N LYS A 58 4.93 16.03 12.54
CA LYS A 58 4.70 17.03 13.60
C LYS A 58 4.52 16.33 14.94
N ASP A 59 5.48 15.51 15.33
CA ASP A 59 5.55 14.85 16.65
C ASP A 59 4.30 14.06 17.03
N ASN A 60 3.80 13.30 16.05
CA ASN A 60 2.58 12.52 16.16
C ASN A 60 1.31 13.34 16.49
N LEU A 61 1.32 14.67 16.39
CA LEU A 61 0.16 15.51 16.68
C LEU A 61 -1.04 15.11 15.82
N ASN A 62 -2.20 15.00 16.47
CA ASN A 62 -3.44 14.55 15.83
C ASN A 62 -3.84 15.51 14.70
N ASN A 63 -4.34 14.94 13.61
CA ASN A 63 -4.89 15.64 12.45
C ASN A 63 -3.89 16.45 11.61
N ILE A 64 -2.63 16.58 12.03
CA ILE A 64 -1.64 17.45 11.37
C ILE A 64 -0.28 16.79 11.11
N SER A 65 -0.10 15.51 11.48
CA SER A 65 1.16 14.79 11.34
C SER A 65 1.00 13.48 10.56
N CYS A 66 2.03 13.07 9.82
CA CYS A 66 2.13 11.67 9.38
C CYS A 66 2.23 10.70 10.56
N ILE A 67 2.10 9.41 10.24
CA ILE A 67 2.01 8.31 11.19
C ILE A 67 3.41 8.01 11.77
N PRO A 68 3.55 7.64 13.06
CA PRO A 68 4.84 7.25 13.59
C PRO A 68 5.43 6.04 12.85
N VAL A 69 6.76 5.95 12.80
CA VAL A 69 7.45 4.76 12.29
C VAL A 69 7.11 3.56 13.18
N GLY A 70 6.87 2.41 12.56
CA GLY A 70 6.48 1.19 13.27
C GLY A 70 5.68 0.23 12.37
N THR A 71 5.28 -0.90 12.95
CA THR A 71 4.40 -1.87 12.31
C THR A 71 3.08 -1.94 13.05
N TYR A 72 1.99 -1.83 12.30
CA TYR A 72 0.62 -1.81 12.80
C TYR A 72 -0.18 -2.96 12.19
N ASN A 73 -1.18 -3.47 12.92
CA ASN A 73 -2.17 -4.35 12.33
C ASN A 73 -3.14 -3.54 11.47
N GLY A 74 -3.71 -4.18 10.46
CA GLY A 74 -4.77 -3.61 9.62
C GLY A 74 -6.06 -4.40 9.72
N ILE A 75 -7.19 -3.70 9.57
CA ILE A 75 -8.52 -4.28 9.40
C ILE A 75 -9.19 -3.70 8.16
N LEU A 76 -10.11 -4.46 7.56
CA LEU A 76 -10.94 -3.98 6.47
C LEU A 76 -12.21 -3.29 6.99
N ARG A 77 -12.58 -2.20 6.31
CA ARG A 77 -13.79 -1.43 6.58
C ARG A 77 -14.61 -1.32 5.30
N TYR A 78 -15.92 -1.50 5.41
CA TYR A 78 -16.89 -1.47 4.30
C TYR A 78 -17.99 -0.42 4.51
N ASP A 79 -17.84 0.43 5.53
CA ASP A 79 -18.88 1.27 6.14
C ASP A 79 -19.10 2.62 5.44
N LYS A 80 -18.44 2.89 4.30
CA LYS A 80 -18.58 4.14 3.53
C LYS A 80 -18.86 3.86 2.07
N THR A 81 -19.09 4.92 1.30
CA THR A 81 -19.48 4.88 -0.12
C THR A 81 -18.45 4.18 -1.01
N ASP A 82 -17.16 4.24 -0.65
CA ASP A 82 -16.07 3.53 -1.32
C ASP A 82 -16.04 2.02 -1.00
N LYS A 83 -16.85 1.58 -0.02
CA LYS A 83 -17.15 0.19 0.37
C LYS A 83 -15.95 -0.70 0.64
N TRP A 84 -14.75 -0.16 0.77
CA TRP A 84 -13.55 -0.93 1.08
C TRP A 84 -12.49 0.06 1.51
N ARG A 85 -11.79 -0.17 2.63
CA ARG A 85 -10.62 0.59 3.13
C ARG A 85 -9.81 -0.30 4.07
N ILE A 86 -8.48 -0.12 4.07
CA ILE A 86 -7.60 -0.67 5.11
C ILE A 86 -7.44 0.39 6.20
N GLN A 87 -7.85 0.06 7.43
CA GLN A 87 -7.68 0.89 8.61
C GLN A 87 -6.59 0.28 9.51
N LEU A 88 -5.68 1.13 9.99
CA LEU A 88 -4.67 0.74 10.96
C LEU A 88 -5.29 0.65 12.36
N GLU A 89 -4.82 -0.32 13.15
CA GLU A 89 -5.17 -0.47 14.55
C GLU A 89 -4.05 0.00 15.47
N ASN A 90 -4.42 0.52 16.65
CA ASN A 90 -3.51 0.87 17.73
C ASN A 90 -2.40 1.85 17.34
N VAL A 91 -2.68 2.79 16.43
CA VAL A 91 -1.80 3.93 16.20
C VAL A 91 -1.80 4.81 17.46
N PRO A 92 -0.63 5.11 18.07
CA PRO A 92 -0.57 5.82 19.35
C PRO A 92 -1.35 7.14 19.34
N ASN A 93 -2.32 7.26 20.25
CA ASN A 93 -3.18 8.43 20.43
C ASN A 93 -4.03 8.83 19.20
N ARG A 94 -4.22 7.92 18.24
CA ARG A 94 -5.00 8.15 17.02
C ARG A 94 -6.02 7.05 16.77
N THR A 95 -7.10 7.42 16.09
CA THR A 95 -8.12 6.50 15.60
C THR A 95 -8.43 6.82 14.15
N GLY A 96 -9.08 5.90 13.43
CA GLY A 96 -9.56 6.16 12.07
C GLY A 96 -8.45 6.35 11.02
N VAL A 97 -7.20 6.00 11.33
CA VAL A 97 -6.07 6.12 10.39
C VAL A 97 -6.22 5.07 9.29
N GLN A 98 -6.34 5.51 8.04
CA GLN A 98 -6.71 4.66 6.90
C GLN A 98 -5.79 4.90 5.70
N VAL A 99 -5.72 3.90 4.81
CA VAL A 99 -5.20 4.07 3.45
C VAL A 99 -6.41 4.37 2.55
N HIS A 100 -6.41 5.52 1.87
CA HIS A 100 -7.56 5.93 1.05
C HIS A 100 -7.18 6.80 -0.15
N MET A 101 -8.17 7.02 -1.02
CA MET A 101 -8.04 7.92 -2.17
C MET A 101 -7.89 9.38 -1.73
N GLY A 102 -7.02 10.10 -2.41
CA GLY A 102 -6.83 11.55 -2.31
C GLY A 102 -5.56 11.94 -3.05
N ASN A 103 -5.50 13.18 -3.52
CA ASN A 103 -4.42 13.65 -4.39
C ASN A 103 -3.53 14.71 -3.71
N TYR A 104 -4.05 15.40 -2.69
CA TYR A 104 -3.39 16.52 -2.03
C TYR A 104 -3.43 16.36 -0.50
N THR A 105 -2.42 16.85 0.19
CA THR A 105 -2.32 16.82 1.67
C THR A 105 -3.55 17.41 2.38
N LYS A 106 -4.20 18.42 1.81
CA LYS A 106 -5.46 18.99 2.33
C LYS A 106 -6.65 18.02 2.35
N GLN A 107 -6.53 16.84 1.73
CA GLN A 107 -7.57 15.80 1.69
C GLN A 107 -7.32 14.71 2.73
N THR A 108 -6.38 14.91 3.65
CA THR A 108 -6.07 14.00 4.74
C THR A 108 -5.81 14.78 6.02
N GLU A 109 -6.20 14.19 7.15
CA GLU A 109 -5.90 14.66 8.51
C GLU A 109 -4.92 13.65 9.17
N GLY A 110 -3.94 13.14 8.42
CA GLY A 110 -2.94 12.19 8.93
C GLY A 110 -3.16 10.71 8.56
N CYS A 111 -4.07 10.45 7.62
CA CYS A 111 -4.17 9.19 6.88
C CYS A 111 -3.16 9.12 5.72
N ILE A 112 -3.05 7.95 5.09
CA ILE A 112 -2.20 7.70 3.93
C ILE A 112 -3.04 7.87 2.66
N LEU A 113 -2.63 8.80 1.80
CA LEU A 113 -3.18 8.95 0.45
C LEU A 113 -2.37 8.11 -0.53
N VAL A 114 -3.04 7.56 -1.56
CA VAL A 114 -2.39 6.77 -2.62
C VAL A 114 -2.64 7.36 -4.00
N GLY A 115 -1.67 7.25 -4.90
CA GLY A 115 -1.83 7.61 -6.31
C GLY A 115 -0.90 6.87 -7.25
N ALA A 116 -1.31 6.72 -8.51
CA ALA A 116 -0.56 5.96 -9.52
C ALA A 116 0.57 6.79 -10.16
N ASP A 117 0.58 8.10 -9.91
CA ASP A 117 1.62 9.03 -10.31
C ASP A 117 1.85 10.06 -9.19
N ALA A 118 2.98 10.77 -9.21
CA ALA A 118 3.39 11.71 -8.16
C ALA A 118 4.03 12.97 -8.74
N LYS A 119 3.72 14.12 -8.14
CA LYS A 119 4.40 15.40 -8.38
C LYS A 119 5.03 15.87 -7.08
N VAL A 120 6.32 15.61 -6.94
CA VAL A 120 7.12 15.92 -5.75
C VAL A 120 7.09 17.42 -5.43
N ASP A 121 7.32 18.27 -6.44
CA ASP A 121 7.37 19.73 -6.27
C ASP A 121 6.06 20.33 -5.73
N ASN A 122 4.95 19.62 -5.90
CA ASN A 122 3.62 20.07 -5.49
C ASN A 122 3.03 19.24 -4.32
N CYS A 123 3.82 18.35 -3.70
CA CYS A 123 3.34 17.49 -2.61
C CYS A 123 2.00 16.81 -2.95
N SER A 124 1.91 16.22 -4.14
CA SER A 124 0.67 15.63 -4.64
C SER A 124 0.88 14.29 -5.32
N VAL A 125 -0.12 13.43 -5.19
CA VAL A 125 -0.25 12.18 -5.97
C VAL A 125 -1.44 12.31 -6.91
N LEU A 126 -1.45 11.56 -8.00
CA LEU A 126 -2.47 11.63 -9.04
C LEU A 126 -3.06 10.25 -9.30
N ASN A 127 -4.23 10.21 -9.96
CA ASN A 127 -4.90 8.97 -10.32
C ASN A 127 -5.13 8.05 -9.10
N SER A 128 -5.58 8.64 -7.99
CA SER A 128 -5.80 7.92 -6.73
C SER A 128 -6.77 6.76 -6.84
N SER A 129 -7.83 6.89 -7.64
CA SER A 129 -8.74 5.78 -7.94
C SER A 129 -8.02 4.57 -8.55
N THR A 130 -7.11 4.79 -9.51
CA THR A 130 -6.32 3.72 -10.13
C THR A 130 -5.39 3.04 -9.13
N ALA A 131 -4.69 3.82 -8.30
CA ALA A 131 -3.86 3.26 -7.23
C ALA A 131 -4.67 2.50 -6.18
N TYR A 132 -5.88 2.97 -5.90
CA TYR A 132 -6.79 2.34 -4.97
C TYR A 132 -7.29 0.99 -5.47
N SER A 133 -7.65 0.89 -6.75
CA SER A 133 -7.96 -0.38 -7.39
C SER A 133 -6.77 -1.33 -7.32
N LYS A 134 -5.56 -0.90 -7.68
CA LYS A 134 -4.36 -1.75 -7.58
C LYS A 134 -4.13 -2.30 -6.17
N LEU A 135 -4.34 -1.48 -5.13
CA LEU A 135 -4.24 -1.93 -3.74
C LEU A 135 -5.30 -2.98 -3.40
N LYS A 136 -6.54 -2.79 -3.87
CA LYS A 136 -7.63 -3.76 -3.72
C LYS A 136 -7.30 -5.07 -4.44
N ASP A 137 -6.82 -4.99 -5.68
CA ASP A 137 -6.48 -6.14 -6.50
C ASP A 137 -5.29 -6.91 -5.89
N ALA A 138 -4.30 -6.21 -5.32
CA ALA A 138 -3.22 -6.84 -4.56
C ALA A 138 -3.73 -7.60 -3.34
N PHE A 139 -4.70 -7.04 -2.61
CA PHE A 139 -5.31 -7.72 -1.46
C PHE A 139 -6.14 -8.94 -1.87
N TYR A 140 -7.02 -8.80 -2.87
CA TYR A 140 -7.97 -9.84 -3.26
C TYR A 140 -7.41 -10.87 -4.25
N GLY A 141 -6.40 -10.50 -5.04
CA GLY A 141 -5.88 -11.29 -6.16
C GLY A 141 -6.81 -11.32 -7.39
N THR A 142 -7.89 -10.54 -7.40
CA THR A 142 -8.88 -10.48 -8.48
C THR A 142 -9.73 -9.21 -8.38
N ASP A 143 -10.12 -8.66 -9.52
CA ASP A 143 -10.99 -7.48 -9.64
C ASP A 143 -12.45 -7.80 -9.26
N ASN A 144 -12.83 -9.09 -9.26
CA ASN A 144 -14.18 -9.59 -8.98
C ASN A 144 -14.21 -10.56 -7.78
N PRO A 145 -13.91 -10.10 -6.55
CA PRO A 145 -13.91 -10.97 -5.40
C PRO A 145 -15.34 -11.41 -5.03
N ASN A 146 -15.52 -12.72 -4.83
CA ASN A 146 -16.78 -13.30 -4.35
C ASN A 146 -16.82 -13.46 -2.82
N SER A 147 -15.70 -13.24 -2.14
CA SER A 147 -15.52 -13.34 -0.69
C SER A 147 -14.32 -12.50 -0.25
N THR A 148 -14.23 -12.21 1.04
CA THR A 148 -13.05 -11.54 1.62
C THR A 148 -12.06 -12.58 2.13
N PRO A 149 -10.83 -12.63 1.58
CA PRO A 149 -9.79 -13.50 2.10
C PRO A 149 -9.51 -13.23 3.58
N ASN A 150 -9.37 -14.29 4.37
CA ASN A 150 -8.96 -14.19 5.77
C ASN A 150 -7.43 -14.01 5.86
N LYS A 151 -6.95 -12.81 5.54
CA LYS A 151 -5.53 -12.45 5.61
C LYS A 151 -5.27 -11.56 6.82
N LYS A 152 -4.23 -11.87 7.60
CA LYS A 152 -3.68 -10.94 8.59
C LYS A 152 -3.01 -9.78 7.88
N ILE A 153 -3.53 -8.57 8.02
CA ILE A 153 -2.96 -7.37 7.41
C ILE A 153 -1.95 -6.75 8.37
N THR A 154 -0.75 -6.44 7.86
CA THR A 154 0.26 -5.66 8.60
C THR A 154 0.73 -4.50 7.75
N ILE A 155 0.85 -3.31 8.33
CA ILE A 155 1.33 -2.10 7.65
C ILE A 155 2.58 -1.62 8.37
N THR A 156 3.71 -1.54 7.67
CA THR A 156 4.99 -1.07 8.23
C THR A 156 5.38 0.25 7.60
N PHE A 157 5.75 1.23 8.43
CA PHE A 157 6.29 2.51 7.99
C PHE A 157 7.80 2.47 8.09
N LYS A 158 8.49 2.79 6.99
CA LYS A 158 9.95 2.83 6.88
C LYS A 158 10.40 4.18 6.36
#